data_AF-A0A9P7ARY7-F1
#
_entry.id   AF-A0A9P7ARY7-F1
#
_cell.length_a   1.000
_cell.length_b   1.000
_cell.length_c   1.000
_cell.angle_alpha   90.00
_cell.angle_beta   90.00
_cell.angle_gamma   90.00
#
_symmetry.space_group_name_H-M   'P 1'
#
loop_
_entity.id
_entity.type
_entity.pdbx_description
1 polymer ?
#
loop_
_entity_poly.entity_id
_entity_poly.type
_entity_poly.pdbx_seq_one_letter_code
_entity_poly.pdbx_strand_id
1 'polypeptide(L)' 'LGVNHPQLAAMLCPIKHAKAYHEDPKKVQAELQNGVIRIHSAAWPAFIYEGTPPGKDFDPDNVQEGFSKGYYLKRVRL' A
#
# COMPACT_ATOMS: atom_id res chain seq x y z
N LEU A 1 -3.61 15.75 -2.77
CA LEU A 1 -4.76 14.85 -3.02
C LEU A 1 -4.28 13.40 -2.90
N GLY A 2 -5.03 12.52 -2.25
CA GLY A 2 -4.62 11.14 -1.94
C GLY A 2 -3.69 11.02 -0.73
N VAL A 3 -2.41 11.37 -0.89
CA VAL A 3 -1.35 11.17 0.13
C VAL A 3 -1.39 12.13 1.33
N ASN A 4 -2.32 13.11 1.33
CA ASN A 4 -2.49 14.05 2.45
C ASN A 4 -3.37 13.47 3.58
N HIS A 5 -4.14 12.42 3.28
CA HIS A 5 -4.99 11.76 4.25
C HIS A 5 -4.33 10.43 4.69
N PRO A 6 -4.06 10.21 5.98
CA PRO A 6 -3.27 9.05 6.44
C PRO A 6 -3.79 7.70 5.98
N GLN A 7 -5.12 7.46 6.01
CA GLN A 7 -5.67 6.19 5.53
C GLN A 7 -5.52 6.01 4.01
N LEU A 8 -5.66 7.10 3.23
CA LEU A 8 -5.52 7.01 1.77
C LEU A 8 -4.05 6.84 1.39
N ALA A 9 -3.13 7.54 2.09
CA ALA A 9 -1.70 7.39 1.92
C ALA A 9 -1.24 5.95 2.21
N ALA A 10 -1.75 5.32 3.27
CA ALA A 10 -1.46 3.91 3.57
C ALA A 10 -1.88 2.96 2.43
N MET A 11 -3.06 3.20 1.83
CA MET A 11 -3.58 2.38 0.74
C MET A 11 -2.82 2.60 -0.58
N LEU A 12 -2.48 3.86 -0.89
CA LEU A 12 -1.83 4.27 -2.14
C LEU A 12 -0.30 4.12 -2.11
N CYS A 13 0.28 3.98 -0.91
CA CYS A 13 1.70 3.72 -0.75
C CYS A 13 2.11 2.50 -1.60
N PRO A 14 3.21 2.56 -2.36
CA PRO A 14 3.72 1.40 -3.06
C PRO A 14 3.92 0.25 -2.09
N ILE A 15 3.53 -0.97 -2.49
CA ILE A 15 3.51 -2.14 -1.60
C ILE A 15 4.86 -2.41 -0.92
N LYS A 16 5.97 -2.13 -1.61
CA LYS A 16 7.35 -2.24 -1.08
C LYS A 16 7.61 -1.36 0.14
N HIS A 17 6.89 -0.25 0.29
CA HIS A 17 6.98 0.68 1.41
C HIS A 17 5.81 0.55 2.39
N ALA A 18 4.86 -0.35 2.15
CA ALA A 18 3.70 -0.53 3.02
C ALA A 18 4.13 -0.91 4.43
N LYS A 19 5.07 -1.85 4.60
CA LYS A 19 5.59 -2.23 5.92
C LYS A 19 6.19 -1.03 6.68
N ALA A 20 7.06 -0.26 6.01
CA ALA A 20 7.65 0.94 6.59
C ALA A 20 6.59 1.99 6.98
N TYR A 21 5.52 2.11 6.18
CA TYR A 21 4.40 3.00 6.50
C TYR A 21 3.65 2.55 7.77
N HIS A 22 3.52 1.25 8.03
CA HIS A 22 2.90 0.75 9.26
C HIS A 22 3.77 0.97 10.49
N GLU A 23 5.09 0.94 10.33
CA GLU A 23 6.05 1.18 11.41
C GLU A 23 6.16 2.68 11.74
N ASP A 24 6.27 3.55 10.73
CA ASP A 24 6.33 5.01 10.90
C ASP A 24 5.50 5.75 9.82
N PRO A 25 4.18 5.87 10.04
CA PRO A 25 3.27 6.45 9.05
C PRO A 25 3.57 7.93 8.80
N LYS A 26 4.03 8.68 9.80
CA LYS A 26 4.29 10.12 9.65
C LYS A 26 5.49 10.36 8.75
N LYS A 27 6.58 9.62 8.96
CA LYS A 27 7.79 9.74 8.16
C LYS A 27 7.52 9.35 6.71
N VAL A 28 6.93 8.17 6.49
CA VAL A 28 6.70 7.67 5.12
C VAL A 28 5.66 8.52 4.39
N GLN A 29 4.66 9.07 5.10
CA GLN A 29 3.73 10.05 4.51
C GLN A 29 4.46 11.33 4.07
N ALA A 30 5.39 11.85 4.88
CA ALA A 30 6.19 13.01 4.49
C ALA A 30 7.09 12.70 3.28
N GLU A 31 7.68 11.50 3.21
CA GLU A 31 8.48 11.05 2.06
C GLU A 31 7.64 10.93 0.78
N LEU A 32 6.39 10.45 0.88
CA LEU A 32 5.43 10.42 -0.22
C LEU A 32 5.05 11.83 -0.68
N GLN A 33 4.76 12.74 0.26
CA GLN A 33 4.38 14.12 -0.04
C GLN A 33 5.51 14.93 -0.68
N ASN A 34 6.74 14.71 -0.21
CA ASN A 34 7.93 15.39 -0.72
C ASN A 34 8.49 14.73 -1.99
N GLY A 35 7.88 13.64 -2.48
CA GLY A 35 8.29 12.94 -3.69
C GLY A 35 9.61 12.17 -3.57
N VAL A 36 10.04 11.88 -2.34
CA VAL A 36 11.16 10.96 -2.04
C VAL A 36 10.73 9.54 -2.41
N ILE A 37 9.54 9.13 -1.98
CA ILE A 37 8.88 7.92 -2.47
C ILE A 37 7.98 8.32 -3.64
N ARG A 38 8.31 7.80 -4.82
CA ARG A 38 7.55 8.07 -6.06
C ARG A 38 6.62 6.92 -6.37
N ILE A 39 5.36 7.25 -6.61
CA ILE A 39 4.35 6.29 -7.09
C ILE A 39 4.45 6.25 -8.62
N HIS A 40 5.16 5.25 -9.15
CA HIS A 40 5.24 4.98 -10.59
C HIS A 40 4.15 4.00 -11.02
N SER A 41 3.82 3.94 -12.31
CA SER A 41 2.83 2.99 -12.84
C SER A 41 3.20 1.52 -12.59
N ALA A 42 4.49 1.20 -12.51
CA ALA A 42 5.00 -0.13 -12.16
C ALA A 42 4.99 -0.42 -10.65
N ALA A 43 4.69 0.58 -9.81
CA ALA A 43 4.67 0.46 -8.37
C ALA A 43 3.25 0.21 -7.89
N TRP A 44 2.92 -1.05 -7.64
CA TRP A 44 1.58 -1.45 -7.23
C TRP A 44 1.20 -0.87 -5.85
N PRO A 45 0.03 -0.23 -5.71
CA PRO A 45 -0.49 0.23 -4.43
C PRO A 45 -0.77 -0.90 -3.44
N ALA A 46 -0.60 -0.63 -2.15
CA ALA A 46 -0.83 -1.61 -1.08
C ALA A 46 -2.25 -2.19 -1.07
N PHE A 47 -3.28 -1.40 -1.40
CA PHE A 47 -4.68 -1.85 -1.37
C PHE A 47 -5.00 -3.00 -2.35
N ILE A 48 -4.15 -3.24 -3.35
CA ILE A 48 -4.31 -4.34 -4.32
C ILE A 48 -3.97 -5.69 -3.68
N TYR A 49 -3.11 -5.68 -2.66
CA TYR A 49 -2.61 -6.88 -2.01
C TYR A 49 -3.46 -7.31 -0.82
N GLU A 50 -3.49 -8.62 -0.58
CA GLU A 50 -4.13 -9.25 0.58
C GLU A 50 -3.58 -8.73 1.92
N GLY A 51 -4.36 -8.95 2.97
CA GLY A 51 -4.00 -8.62 4.34
C GLY A 51 -4.87 -7.55 4.99
N THR A 52 -4.78 -7.47 6.32
CA THR A 52 -5.44 -6.43 7.12
C THR A 52 -4.48 -5.91 8.18
N PRO A 53 -4.01 -4.65 8.06
CA PRO A 53 -4.23 -3.68 6.97
C PRO A 53 -3.73 -4.16 5.58
N PRO A 54 -4.16 -3.54 4.46
CA PRO A 54 -3.82 -4.01 3.12
C PRO A 54 -2.31 -4.11 2.89
N GLY A 55 -1.87 -5.18 2.23
CA GLY A 55 -0.46 -5.42 1.98
C GLY A 55 0.34 -5.90 3.18
N LYS A 56 -0.31 -6.18 4.32
CA LYS A 56 0.34 -6.75 5.52
C LYS A 56 1.04 -8.06 5.23
N ASP A 57 0.44 -8.89 4.37
CA ASP A 57 0.92 -10.24 4.07
C ASP A 57 1.79 -10.26 2.80
N PHE A 58 2.30 -9.10 2.38
CA PHE A 58 3.15 -9.01 1.19
C PHE A 58 4.52 -9.65 1.41
N ASP A 59 4.84 -10.60 0.55
CA ASP A 59 6.15 -11.22 0.46
C ASP A 59 6.94 -10.61 -0.72
N PRO A 60 8.06 -9.91 -0.47
CA PRO A 60 8.90 -9.37 -1.54
C PRO A 60 9.60 -10.46 -2.36
N ASP A 61 9.80 -11.66 -1.81
CA ASP A 61 10.40 -12.80 -2.51
C ASP A 61 9.36 -13.55 -3.36
N ASN A 62 8.07 -13.36 -3.07
CA ASN A 62 6.94 -13.92 -3.81
C ASN A 62 5.86 -12.87 -4.13
N VAL A 63 6.18 -11.91 -4.99
CA VAL A 63 5.33 -10.74 -5.34
C VAL A 63 3.95 -11.10 -5.91
N GLN A 64 3.76 -12.33 -6.42
CA GLN A 64 2.46 -12.78 -6.94
C GLN A 64 1.49 -13.22 -5.83
N GLU A 65 2.02 -13.57 -4.67
CA GLU A 65 1.22 -13.93 -3.51
C GLU A 65 0.43 -12.72 -3.01
N GLY A 66 -0.86 -12.93 -2.74
CA GLY A 66 -1.76 -11.86 -2.33
C GLY A 66 -2.10 -10.82 -3.40
N PHE A 67 -1.45 -10.82 -4.59
CA PHE A 67 -1.72 -9.84 -5.64
C PHE A 67 -3.18 -9.94 -6.11
N SER A 68 -3.84 -8.78 -6.22
CA SER A 68 -5.26 -8.63 -6.58
C SER A 68 -6.26 -9.28 -5.63
N LYS A 69 -5.82 -9.79 -4.46
CA LYS A 69 -6.69 -10.35 -3.41
C LYS A 69 -7.04 -9.33 -2.32
N GLY A 70 -6.57 -8.08 -2.46
CA GLY A 70 -6.87 -6.98 -1.55
C GLY A 70 -8.27 -6.37 -1.74
N TYR A 71 -8.43 -5.13 -1.28
CA TYR A 71 -9.72 -4.42 -1.28
C TYR A 71 -10.28 -4.16 -2.69
N TYR A 72 -9.47 -4.29 -3.73
CA TYR A 72 -9.92 -4.09 -5.11
C TYR A 72 -10.89 -5.17 -5.60
N LEU A 73 -10.74 -6.43 -5.16
CA LEU A 73 -11.55 -7.57 -5.64
C LEU A 73 -12.18 -8.42 -4.53
N LYS A 74 -12.11 -7.98 -3.26
CA LYS A 74 -12.79 -8.70 -2.18
C LYS A 74 -14.30 -8.60 -2.37
N ARG A 75 -14.90 -9.63 -2.96
CA ARG A 75 -16.34 -9.76 -3.17
C ARG A 75 -17.05 -9.70 -1.81
N VAL A 76 -17.79 -8.61 -1.57
CA VAL A 76 -18.69 -8.51 -0.42
C VAL A 76 -19.88 -9.42 -0.70
N ARG A 77 -20.09 -10.46 0.11
CA ARG A 77 -21.37 -11.18 0.11
C ARG A 77 -22.34 -10.35 0.95
N LEU A 78 -23.38 -9.82 0.32
CA LEU A 78 -24.56 -9.25 0.98
C LEU A 78 -25.42 -10.36 1.58
#